data_AF-A0A329L5G6-F1
#
_entry.id   AF-A0A329L5G6-F1
#
_cell.length_a   1.000
_cell.length_b   1.000
_cell.length_c   1.000
_cell.angle_alpha   90.00
_cell.angle_beta   90.00
_cell.angle_gamma   90.00
#
_symmetry.space_group_name_H-M   'P 1'
#
loop_
_entity.id
_entity.type
_entity.pdbx_description
1 polymer ?
#
loop_
_entity_poly.entity_id
_entity_poly.type
_entity_poly.pdbx_seq_one_letter_code
_entity_poly.pdbx_strand_id
1 'polypeptide(L)'
;MGVYIRLEILPNEMDPQEWERVYEESLLLLEAYPFLDLLLDEETYRVIWAYVDRARERPLPQVGGKRGWHVFGDEISLQTAESFELVRHLDVYRSRVARAGDTYGKDILATMLPEEWLKLPGVPTGGVMVFDAKTQGYPYHLYVLAVACLIESRFPGKAVVSGDSTRQQMELAVGWANSLLPRPIQLSERTEGRRLLDRIRPLVRDEISALKAWIRLSLLEGEEERGAFIRQEFSSSVIERYYLARFQSHQLGTLGFRSVLREFLLQGFSLADACRICVLDPAGCRYDAAVFAESVLQLGWPDAPEQEGYERLSALLEPRGETPETVYSMLGKVILNVAGVREPMRTGFSYSDAVEALEKELGELCDVKALAGQRTEPEKPGKRNAFLEQVGSIMDELSQNAVPGYDIDSVEDLIGWTWEDRIRPSILEKLNQVSAYVTGVGREEYREELERFHAGDQRKRERMLISRCRYYYIHKHAWNYILNLKDRPDQLERVYLLLSVKAEEYSLYHICKALANNTRLLRSFILKEELLH
;
A
#
# COMPACT_ATOMS: atom_id res chain seq x y z
N MET A 1 -8.20 5.66 -0.93
CA MET A 1 -7.22 4.94 -0.09
C MET A 1 -6.46 3.98 -1.00
N GLY A 2 -5.16 3.80 -0.80
CA GLY A 2 -4.31 2.99 -1.65
C GLY A 2 -2.90 2.91 -1.08
N VAL A 3 -2.13 1.92 -1.53
CA VAL A 3 -0.69 1.80 -1.24
C VAL A 3 0.07 2.22 -2.48
N TYR A 4 0.90 3.24 -2.36
CA TYR A 4 1.53 3.94 -3.47
C TYR A 4 3.04 3.77 -3.49
N ILE A 5 3.60 3.82 -4.70
CA ILE A 5 5.02 4.11 -4.90
C ILE A 5 5.11 5.34 -5.79
N ARG A 6 5.92 6.29 -5.34
CA ARG A 6 6.15 7.55 -6.02
C ARG A 6 7.64 7.71 -6.30
N LEU A 7 7.95 8.10 -7.53
CA LEU A 7 9.30 8.50 -7.93
C LEU A 7 9.25 9.91 -8.52
N GLU A 8 9.99 10.82 -7.91
CA GLU A 8 10.14 12.19 -8.36
C GLU A 8 11.61 12.48 -8.70
N ILE A 9 11.84 13.26 -9.77
CA ILE A 9 13.18 13.58 -10.26
C ILE A 9 13.36 15.07 -10.58
N LEU A 10 14.61 15.53 -10.61
CA LEU A 10 15.06 16.83 -11.12
C LEU A 10 15.69 16.62 -12.51
N PRO A 11 14.91 16.53 -13.60
CA PRO A 11 15.42 16.07 -14.89
C PRO A 11 16.39 17.07 -15.56
N ASN A 12 16.36 18.35 -15.16
CA ASN A 12 17.29 19.37 -15.66
C ASN A 12 18.68 19.26 -15.01
N GLU A 13 18.78 18.66 -13.83
CA GLU A 13 20.04 18.44 -13.11
C GLU A 13 20.70 17.09 -13.46
N MET A 14 20.02 16.25 -14.26
CA MET A 14 20.47 14.92 -14.65
C MET A 14 21.12 14.92 -16.03
N ASP A 15 22.18 14.11 -16.19
CA ASP A 15 22.80 13.87 -17.49
C ASP A 15 21.95 12.86 -18.31
N PRO A 16 21.61 13.17 -19.58
CA PRO A 16 20.79 12.27 -20.40
C PRO A 16 21.45 10.91 -20.68
N GLN A 17 22.78 10.85 -20.82
CA GLN A 17 23.47 9.59 -21.11
C GLN A 17 23.51 8.72 -19.85
N GLU A 18 23.69 9.31 -18.68
CA GLU A 18 23.57 8.63 -17.40
C GLU A 18 22.14 8.09 -17.19
N TRP A 19 21.11 8.89 -17.49
CA TRP A 19 19.72 8.44 -17.44
C TRP A 19 19.47 7.23 -18.32
N GLU A 20 19.96 7.24 -19.57
CA GLU A 20 19.81 6.08 -20.46
C GLU A 20 20.53 4.84 -19.93
N ARG A 21 21.70 4.98 -19.28
CA ARG A 21 22.36 3.82 -18.64
C ARG A 21 21.55 3.26 -17.47
N VAL A 22 20.97 4.13 -16.65
CA VAL A 22 20.10 3.71 -15.53
C VAL A 22 18.80 3.07 -16.05
N TYR A 23 18.29 3.57 -17.17
CA TYR A 23 17.16 2.95 -17.87
C TYR A 23 17.49 1.52 -18.33
N GLU A 24 18.68 1.27 -18.91
CA GLU A 24 19.12 -0.09 -19.26
C GLU A 24 19.23 -1.00 -18.02
N GLU A 25 19.73 -0.49 -16.89
CA GLU A 25 19.70 -1.23 -15.62
C GLU A 25 18.26 -1.56 -15.18
N SER A 26 17.28 -0.68 -15.42
CA SER A 26 15.87 -0.95 -15.11
C SER A 26 15.28 -2.07 -15.96
N LEU A 27 15.77 -2.27 -17.19
CA LEU A 27 15.34 -3.37 -18.05
C LEU A 27 15.78 -4.72 -17.51
N LEU A 28 16.94 -4.80 -16.86
CA LEU A 28 17.38 -6.03 -16.18
C LEU A 28 16.39 -6.42 -15.07
N LEU A 29 15.91 -5.45 -14.30
CA LEU A 29 14.90 -5.67 -13.27
C LEU A 29 13.54 -6.04 -13.87
N LEU A 30 13.14 -5.36 -14.95
CA LEU A 30 11.92 -5.65 -15.70
C LEU A 30 11.91 -7.09 -16.24
N GLU A 31 13.05 -7.55 -16.76
CA GLU A 31 13.19 -8.91 -17.31
C GLU A 31 13.22 -9.98 -16.22
N ALA A 32 13.77 -9.68 -15.04
CA ALA A 32 13.94 -10.65 -13.96
C ALA A 32 12.64 -11.01 -13.23
N TYR A 33 11.70 -10.09 -13.12
CA TYR A 33 10.39 -10.33 -12.51
C TYR A 33 9.29 -10.43 -13.58
N PRO A 34 8.29 -11.32 -13.46
CA PRO A 34 7.23 -11.46 -14.46
C PRO A 34 6.18 -10.34 -14.33
N PHE A 35 6.61 -9.10 -14.56
CA PHE A 35 5.71 -7.95 -14.64
C PHE A 35 4.71 -8.10 -15.78
N LEU A 36 3.53 -7.55 -15.57
CA LEU A 36 2.44 -7.56 -16.54
C LEU A 36 2.23 -6.19 -17.17
N ASP A 37 1.98 -6.17 -18.47
CA ASP A 37 1.65 -5.00 -19.27
C ASP A 37 0.24 -5.13 -19.87
N LEU A 38 -0.39 -3.98 -20.13
CA LEU A 38 -1.67 -3.87 -20.81
C LEU A 38 -1.43 -3.42 -22.25
N LEU A 39 -1.85 -4.25 -23.20
CA LEU A 39 -1.67 -4.04 -24.62
C LEU A 39 -3.02 -3.84 -25.29
N LEU A 40 -3.08 -2.83 -26.16
CA LEU A 40 -4.26 -2.50 -26.96
C LEU A 40 -3.92 -2.72 -28.44
N ASP A 41 -4.71 -3.55 -29.10
CA ASP A 41 -4.62 -3.82 -30.54
C ASP A 41 -5.94 -3.48 -31.21
N GLU A 42 -5.95 -2.44 -32.04
CA GLU A 42 -7.13 -2.01 -32.79
C GLU A 42 -7.14 -2.55 -34.22
N GLU A 43 -6.03 -3.10 -34.71
CA GLU A 43 -5.84 -3.44 -36.11
C GLU A 43 -6.25 -4.87 -36.44
N THR A 44 -5.84 -5.84 -35.61
CA THR A 44 -6.01 -7.28 -35.89
C THR A 44 -7.48 -7.64 -36.12
N TYR A 45 -8.34 -7.19 -35.20
CA TYR A 45 -9.78 -7.50 -35.23
C TYR A 45 -10.66 -6.31 -35.62
N ARG A 46 -10.09 -5.12 -35.89
CA ARG A 46 -10.84 -3.88 -36.15
C ARG A 46 -11.84 -3.54 -35.04
N VAL A 47 -11.47 -3.89 -33.81
CA VAL A 47 -12.13 -3.56 -32.54
C VAL A 47 -11.00 -3.41 -31.53
N ILE A 48 -11.19 -2.61 -30.48
CA ILE A 48 -10.18 -2.47 -29.42
C ILE A 48 -10.05 -3.82 -28.70
N TRP A 49 -8.95 -4.52 -28.96
CA TRP A 49 -8.60 -5.75 -28.28
C TRP A 49 -7.61 -5.44 -27.16
N ALA A 50 -8.13 -5.40 -25.94
CA ALA A 50 -7.31 -5.29 -24.74
C ALA A 50 -6.90 -6.68 -24.25
N TYR A 51 -5.60 -6.90 -24.07
CA TYR A 51 -5.06 -8.12 -23.49
C TYR A 51 -3.84 -7.81 -22.65
N VAL A 52 -3.46 -8.77 -21.80
CA VAL A 52 -2.27 -8.65 -20.97
C VAL A 52 -1.20 -9.63 -21.37
N ASP A 53 0.05 -9.22 -21.23
CA ASP A 53 1.22 -10.03 -21.55
C ASP A 53 2.41 -9.57 -20.70
N ARG A 54 3.49 -10.34 -20.72
CA ARG A 54 4.71 -9.99 -19.99
C ARG A 54 5.24 -8.64 -20.46
N ALA A 55 5.53 -7.77 -19.50
CA ALA A 55 6.05 -6.43 -19.76
C ALA A 55 7.44 -6.48 -20.40
N ARG A 56 7.65 -5.61 -21.39
CA ARG A 56 8.90 -5.45 -22.14
C ARG A 56 9.05 -4.00 -22.56
N GLU A 57 10.26 -3.62 -22.97
CA GLU A 57 10.46 -2.33 -23.63
C GLU A 57 9.64 -2.27 -24.94
N ARG A 58 8.85 -1.21 -25.09
CA ARG A 58 8.05 -0.94 -26.29
C ARG A 58 7.84 0.56 -26.52
N PRO A 59 7.35 0.96 -27.70
CA PRO A 59 6.77 2.29 -27.88
C PRO A 59 5.58 2.48 -26.94
N LEU A 60 5.54 3.62 -26.24
CA LEU A 60 4.46 4.01 -25.34
C LEU A 60 3.58 5.09 -26.02
N PRO A 61 2.35 4.76 -26.48
CA PRO A 61 1.46 5.69 -27.16
C PRO A 61 1.18 6.98 -26.37
N GLN A 62 1.02 6.86 -25.05
CA GLN A 62 0.73 7.93 -24.10
C GLN A 62 1.81 9.02 -24.02
N VAL A 63 3.04 8.71 -24.46
CA VAL A 63 4.15 9.66 -24.58
C VAL A 63 4.62 9.83 -26.02
N GLY A 64 3.70 9.68 -26.99
CA GLY A 64 3.99 9.91 -28.41
C GLY A 64 4.87 8.84 -29.05
N GLY A 65 4.74 7.59 -28.60
CA GLY A 65 5.48 6.44 -29.16
C GLY A 65 6.95 6.38 -28.76
N LYS A 66 7.37 7.13 -27.74
CA LYS A 66 8.73 7.05 -27.19
C LYS A 66 8.96 5.68 -26.56
N ARG A 67 10.19 5.18 -26.65
CA ARG A 67 10.61 3.90 -26.06
C ARG A 67 10.54 4.00 -24.53
N GLY A 68 9.95 2.99 -23.92
CA GLY A 68 9.77 2.88 -22.48
C GLY A 68 9.24 1.50 -22.13
N TRP A 69 8.93 1.29 -20.86
CA TRP A 69 8.15 0.13 -20.42
C TRP A 69 6.97 0.58 -19.57
N HIS A 70 5.94 -0.25 -19.52
CA HIS A 70 4.73 -0.04 -18.72
C HIS A 70 4.44 -1.32 -17.94
N VAL A 71 4.15 -1.18 -16.65
CA VAL A 71 3.73 -2.27 -15.78
C VAL A 71 2.53 -1.83 -14.94
N PHE A 72 1.65 -2.78 -14.62
CA PHE A 72 0.48 -2.49 -13.77
C PHE A 72 0.04 -3.69 -12.92
N GLY A 73 0.87 -4.74 -12.87
CA GLY A 73 0.59 -6.01 -12.23
C GLY A 73 1.73 -7.01 -12.38
N ASP A 74 1.48 -8.25 -11.97
CA ASP A 74 2.35 -9.41 -12.24
C ASP A 74 1.57 -10.55 -12.91
N GLU A 75 2.28 -11.34 -13.72
CA GLU A 75 1.73 -12.47 -14.48
C GLU A 75 1.42 -13.69 -13.59
N ILE A 76 2.05 -13.84 -12.42
CA ILE A 76 1.88 -15.02 -11.57
C ILE A 76 0.51 -14.99 -10.88
N SER A 77 0.24 -13.91 -10.14
CA SER A 77 -1.01 -13.72 -9.40
C SER A 77 -2.11 -13.09 -10.27
N LEU A 78 -1.72 -12.51 -11.40
CA LEU A 78 -2.56 -11.67 -12.25
C LEU A 78 -3.16 -10.48 -11.48
N GLN A 79 -2.67 -10.14 -10.29
CA GLN A 79 -3.17 -8.98 -9.54
C GLN A 79 -2.65 -7.70 -10.20
N THR A 80 -3.56 -6.76 -10.42
CA THR A 80 -3.30 -5.53 -11.18
C THR A 80 -3.83 -4.32 -10.42
N ALA A 81 -3.14 -3.19 -10.51
CA ALA A 81 -3.66 -1.91 -10.03
C ALA A 81 -3.39 -0.78 -11.04
N GLU A 82 -2.72 0.29 -10.62
CA GLU A 82 -2.45 1.45 -11.48
C GLU A 82 -1.15 1.29 -12.28
N SER A 83 -1.03 2.10 -13.33
CA SER A 83 0.06 2.03 -14.31
C SER A 83 1.32 2.72 -13.81
N PHE A 84 2.45 2.04 -13.95
CA PHE A 84 3.79 2.57 -13.77
C PHE A 84 4.51 2.58 -15.11
N GLU A 85 5.15 3.71 -15.43
CA GLU A 85 5.79 3.92 -16.72
C GLU A 85 7.18 4.53 -16.54
N LEU A 86 8.16 3.99 -17.25
CA LEU A 86 9.48 4.59 -17.36
C LEU A 86 9.84 4.76 -18.83
N VAL A 87 10.25 5.98 -19.18
CA VAL A 87 10.59 6.37 -20.54
C VAL A 87 12.10 6.50 -20.66
N ARG A 88 12.64 5.94 -21.73
CA ARG A 88 14.08 5.87 -21.98
C ARG A 88 14.74 7.24 -22.07
N HIS A 89 14.09 8.21 -22.71
CA HIS A 89 14.70 9.51 -22.98
C HIS A 89 14.26 10.57 -21.96
N LEU A 90 15.25 11.16 -21.28
CA LEU A 90 15.08 12.17 -20.24
C LEU A 90 14.30 13.41 -20.70
N ASP A 91 14.36 13.74 -21.99
CA ASP A 91 13.68 14.90 -22.57
C ASP A 91 12.15 14.84 -22.43
N VAL A 92 11.58 13.64 -22.30
CA VAL A 92 10.14 13.50 -22.00
C VAL A 92 9.81 14.14 -20.66
N TYR A 93 10.65 13.93 -19.64
CA TYR A 93 10.47 14.53 -18.32
C TYR A 93 10.80 16.02 -18.33
N ARG A 94 11.86 16.45 -19.04
CA ARG A 94 12.19 17.88 -19.21
C ARG A 94 11.09 18.66 -19.92
N SER A 95 10.40 18.05 -20.87
CA SER A 95 9.27 18.72 -21.54
C SER A 95 8.08 18.97 -20.60
N ARG A 96 7.91 18.16 -19.54
CA ARG A 96 6.90 18.37 -18.49
C ARG A 96 7.25 19.60 -17.64
N VAL A 97 8.54 19.79 -17.35
CA VAL A 97 9.08 21.00 -16.68
C VAL A 97 8.73 22.27 -17.43
N ALA A 98 9.08 22.32 -18.72
CA ALA A 98 8.97 23.54 -19.52
C ALA A 98 7.51 24.02 -19.64
N ARG A 99 6.55 23.11 -19.47
CA ARG A 99 5.11 23.43 -19.42
C ARG A 99 4.65 23.92 -18.05
N ALA A 100 5.29 23.46 -16.97
CA ALA A 100 4.96 23.83 -15.59
C ALA A 100 5.53 25.20 -15.19
N GLY A 101 6.58 25.69 -15.87
CA GLY A 101 7.15 27.02 -15.63
C GLY A 101 8.02 27.11 -14.37
N ASP A 102 8.36 25.99 -13.74
CA ASP A 102 9.07 25.94 -12.46
C ASP A 102 10.59 25.92 -12.63
N THR A 103 11.30 26.82 -11.93
CA THR A 103 12.76 26.82 -11.78
C THR A 103 13.14 26.08 -10.49
N TYR A 104 13.79 24.93 -10.61
CA TYR A 104 13.98 23.97 -9.52
C TYR A 104 15.15 24.25 -8.59
N GLY A 105 14.93 23.98 -7.29
CA GLY A 105 16.00 23.83 -6.30
C GLY A 105 16.99 22.72 -6.68
N LYS A 106 18.20 22.78 -6.10
CA LYS A 106 19.29 21.83 -6.39
C LYS A 106 19.19 20.48 -5.69
N ASP A 107 18.23 20.32 -4.79
CA ASP A 107 18.06 19.09 -4.00
C ASP A 107 16.58 18.68 -3.99
N ILE A 108 16.33 17.45 -4.43
CA ILE A 108 14.99 16.86 -4.52
C ILE A 108 14.29 16.75 -3.16
N LEU A 109 15.00 16.61 -2.03
CA LEU A 109 14.33 16.56 -0.71
C LEU A 109 13.71 17.90 -0.34
N ALA A 110 14.19 19.01 -0.91
CA ALA A 110 13.57 20.31 -0.70
C ALA A 110 12.14 20.37 -1.30
N THR A 111 11.83 19.59 -2.34
CA THR A 111 10.47 19.53 -2.93
C THR A 111 9.45 18.89 -2.00
N MET A 112 9.93 18.09 -1.04
CA MET A 112 9.09 17.39 -0.07
C MET A 112 8.83 18.19 1.21
N LEU A 113 9.46 19.37 1.34
CA LEU A 113 9.38 20.23 2.52
C LEU A 113 8.54 21.48 2.25
N PRO A 114 7.75 21.95 3.23
CA PRO A 114 7.10 23.24 3.15
C PRO A 114 8.10 24.39 2.95
N GLU A 115 7.75 25.31 2.05
CA GLU A 115 8.60 26.43 1.65
C GLU A 115 9.04 27.29 2.85
N GLU A 116 8.16 27.45 3.85
CA GLU A 116 8.44 28.23 5.04
C GLU A 116 9.50 27.59 5.96
N TRP A 117 9.90 26.35 5.71
CA TRP A 117 11.00 25.69 6.44
C TRP A 117 12.35 25.90 5.76
N LEU A 118 12.37 26.29 4.48
CA LEU A 118 13.59 26.39 3.67
C LEU A 118 14.36 27.69 3.95
N LYS A 119 15.69 27.66 3.78
CA LYS A 119 16.57 28.85 3.92
C LYS A 119 16.27 29.94 2.89
N LEU A 120 15.91 29.53 1.68
CA LEU A 120 15.66 30.42 0.55
C LEU A 120 14.19 30.30 0.13
N PRO A 121 13.26 30.90 0.91
CA PRO A 121 11.86 30.97 0.51
C PRO A 121 11.75 31.77 -0.81
N GLY A 122 10.93 31.30 -1.73
CA GLY A 122 10.69 31.90 -3.06
C GLY A 122 11.44 31.24 -4.21
N VAL A 123 12.29 30.23 -3.96
CA VAL A 123 12.88 29.39 -5.03
C VAL A 123 11.94 28.21 -5.25
N PRO A 124 11.31 28.07 -6.44
CA PRO A 124 10.40 26.96 -6.69
C PRO A 124 11.11 25.61 -6.49
N THR A 125 10.63 24.80 -5.56
CA THR A 125 11.14 23.45 -5.32
C THR A 125 10.20 22.46 -5.98
N GLY A 126 10.13 22.50 -7.31
CA GLY A 126 9.41 21.47 -8.06
C GLY A 126 10.32 20.28 -8.40
N GLY A 127 9.76 19.09 -8.43
CA GLY A 127 10.31 17.99 -9.18
C GLY A 127 9.35 17.59 -10.30
N VAL A 128 9.75 16.61 -11.10
CA VAL A 128 8.88 15.98 -12.08
C VAL A 128 8.55 14.58 -11.60
N MET A 129 7.26 14.31 -11.49
CA MET A 129 6.76 12.96 -11.25
C MET A 129 7.12 12.06 -12.44
N VAL A 130 7.88 11.00 -12.17
CA VAL A 130 8.08 9.90 -13.12
C VAL A 130 6.83 9.03 -13.11
N PHE A 131 6.47 8.55 -11.92
CA PHE A 131 5.20 7.89 -11.63
C PHE A 131 4.76 8.16 -10.18
N ASP A 132 3.46 8.16 -9.97
CA ASP A 132 2.78 8.25 -8.66
C ASP A 132 1.51 7.41 -8.79
N ALA A 133 1.62 6.13 -8.45
CA ALA A 133 0.60 5.14 -8.76
C ALA A 133 0.45 4.13 -7.62
N LYS A 134 -0.76 3.57 -7.52
CA LYS A 134 -1.10 2.53 -6.54
C LYS A 134 -0.64 1.16 -7.00
N THR A 135 0.08 0.45 -6.14
CA THR A 135 0.27 -1.00 -6.27
C THR A 135 -0.79 -1.80 -5.50
N GLN A 136 -1.50 -1.14 -4.57
CA GLN A 136 -2.43 -1.77 -3.61
C GLN A 136 -1.79 -2.80 -2.66
N GLY A 137 -0.45 -2.84 -2.61
CA GLY A 137 0.30 -3.85 -1.86
C GLY A 137 0.36 -5.21 -2.53
N TYR A 138 -0.03 -5.32 -3.80
CA TYR A 138 0.05 -6.57 -4.56
C TYR A 138 1.50 -7.03 -4.79
N PRO A 139 1.74 -8.30 -5.15
CA PRO A 139 3.07 -8.94 -5.15
C PRO A 139 4.15 -8.16 -5.91
N TYR A 140 3.80 -7.45 -6.97
CA TYR A 140 4.73 -6.63 -7.75
C TYR A 140 5.22 -5.35 -7.05
N HIS A 141 4.67 -4.98 -5.88
CA HIS A 141 5.01 -3.75 -5.14
C HIS A 141 6.51 -3.66 -4.84
N LEU A 142 7.10 -4.70 -4.24
CA LEU A 142 8.53 -4.70 -3.89
C LEU A 142 9.44 -4.51 -5.11
N TYR A 143 9.02 -5.03 -6.26
CA TYR A 143 9.80 -5.00 -7.49
C TYR A 143 9.70 -3.66 -8.22
N VAL A 144 8.54 -2.98 -8.15
CA VAL A 144 8.44 -1.57 -8.56
C VAL A 144 9.24 -0.67 -7.62
N LEU A 145 9.20 -0.94 -6.31
CA LEU A 145 10.01 -0.22 -5.33
C LEU A 145 11.50 -0.36 -5.63
N ALA A 146 11.95 -1.55 -6.02
CA ALA A 146 13.34 -1.80 -6.40
C ALA A 146 13.80 -0.96 -7.61
N VAL A 147 12.94 -0.81 -8.63
CA VAL A 147 13.20 0.08 -9.77
C VAL A 147 13.29 1.54 -9.33
N ALA A 148 12.40 1.98 -8.43
CA ALA A 148 12.44 3.33 -7.89
C ALA A 148 13.75 3.56 -7.09
N CYS A 149 14.13 2.63 -6.22
CA CYS A 149 15.36 2.67 -5.42
C CYS A 149 16.62 2.67 -6.29
N LEU A 150 16.61 1.94 -7.42
CA LEU A 150 17.67 2.00 -8.42
C LEU A 150 17.87 3.45 -8.90
N ILE A 151 16.80 4.13 -9.31
CA ILE A 151 16.89 5.49 -9.84
C ILE A 151 17.36 6.46 -8.74
N GLU A 152 16.81 6.38 -7.52
CA GLU A 152 17.27 7.21 -6.39
C GLU A 152 18.75 7.01 -6.07
N SER A 153 19.23 5.76 -6.01
CA SER A 153 20.63 5.47 -5.69
C SER A 153 21.60 5.95 -6.78
N ARG A 154 21.17 5.94 -8.05
CA ARG A 154 21.99 6.38 -9.18
C ARG A 154 22.02 7.89 -9.35
N PHE A 155 21.00 8.59 -8.85
CA PHE A 155 20.93 10.05 -8.88
C PHE A 155 20.74 10.69 -7.49
N PRO A 156 21.71 10.55 -6.57
CA PRO A 156 21.66 11.21 -5.26
C PRO A 156 21.43 12.71 -5.40
N GLY A 157 20.58 13.28 -4.55
CA GLY A 157 20.24 14.71 -4.62
C GLY A 157 19.20 15.06 -5.68
N LYS A 158 18.96 14.20 -6.68
CA LYS A 158 18.16 14.54 -7.87
C LYS A 158 16.95 13.64 -8.05
N ALA A 159 16.90 12.47 -7.42
CA ALA A 159 15.77 11.56 -7.43
C ALA A 159 15.38 11.18 -6.00
N VAL A 160 14.09 10.99 -5.76
CA VAL A 160 13.58 10.49 -4.48
C VAL A 160 12.43 9.52 -4.68
N VAL A 161 12.50 8.40 -3.97
CA VAL A 161 11.39 7.46 -3.80
C VAL A 161 10.60 7.86 -2.57
N SER A 162 9.28 7.86 -2.68
CA SER A 162 8.35 8.07 -1.57
C SER A 162 7.06 7.26 -1.79
N GLY A 163 6.10 7.37 -0.88
CA GLY A 163 4.90 6.55 -0.86
C GLY A 163 4.85 5.68 0.38
N ASP A 164 4.08 4.60 0.30
CA ASP A 164 3.83 3.69 1.41
C ASP A 164 4.82 2.53 1.35
N SER A 165 6.02 2.80 1.87
CA SER A 165 7.08 1.80 1.98
C SER A 165 7.80 1.92 3.31
N THR A 166 8.04 0.78 3.96
CA THR A 166 8.86 0.68 5.18
C THR A 166 10.35 0.63 4.83
N ARG A 167 11.23 0.81 5.82
CA ARG A 167 12.67 0.62 5.64
C ARG A 167 12.96 -0.84 5.30
N GLN A 168 12.30 -1.78 5.97
CA GLN A 168 12.47 -3.21 5.70
C GLN A 168 12.06 -3.58 4.26
N GLN A 169 10.99 -3.01 3.71
CA GLN A 169 10.62 -3.20 2.30
C GLN A 169 11.67 -2.63 1.35
N MET A 170 12.25 -1.47 1.67
CA MET A 170 13.37 -0.93 0.89
C MET A 170 14.60 -1.84 0.94
N GLU A 171 14.92 -2.44 2.09
CA GLU A 171 16.00 -3.42 2.26
C GLU A 171 15.78 -4.66 1.40
N LEU A 172 14.56 -5.21 1.38
CA LEU A 172 14.19 -6.33 0.52
C LEU A 172 14.28 -5.97 -0.97
N ALA A 173 13.75 -4.81 -1.36
CA ALA A 173 13.77 -4.33 -2.74
C ALA A 173 15.20 -4.08 -3.26
N VAL A 174 16.05 -3.44 -2.45
CA VAL A 174 17.47 -3.20 -2.75
C VAL A 174 18.25 -4.51 -2.77
N GLY A 175 17.99 -5.42 -1.83
CA GLY A 175 18.60 -6.75 -1.79
C GLY A 175 18.32 -7.54 -3.07
N TRP A 176 17.05 -7.56 -3.51
CA TRP A 176 16.66 -8.18 -4.77
C TRP A 176 17.34 -7.51 -5.97
N ALA A 177 17.31 -6.18 -6.08
CA ALA A 177 17.97 -5.46 -7.17
C ALA A 177 19.48 -5.75 -7.23
N ASN A 178 20.15 -5.75 -6.09
CA ASN A 178 21.59 -6.02 -6.00
C ASN A 178 21.98 -7.45 -6.38
N SER A 179 21.05 -8.40 -6.38
CA SER A 179 21.29 -9.75 -6.88
C SER A 179 21.34 -9.81 -8.42
N LEU A 180 20.84 -8.78 -9.10
CA LEU A 180 20.69 -8.73 -10.57
C LEU A 180 21.57 -7.66 -11.21
N LEU A 181 21.77 -6.53 -10.53
CA LEU A 181 22.48 -5.38 -11.06
C LEU A 181 23.99 -5.59 -11.09
N PRO A 182 24.70 -5.10 -12.12
CA PRO A 182 26.15 -5.24 -12.22
C PRO A 182 26.92 -4.46 -11.15
N ARG A 183 26.32 -3.37 -10.64
CA ARG A 183 26.87 -2.57 -9.55
C ARG A 183 25.79 -2.44 -8.47
N PRO A 184 26.11 -2.65 -7.19
CA PRO A 184 25.12 -2.52 -6.14
C PRO A 184 24.58 -1.08 -6.04
N ILE A 185 23.33 -0.96 -5.63
CA ILE A 185 22.63 0.25 -5.20
C ILE A 185 22.57 0.28 -3.68
N GLN A 186 22.39 1.48 -3.13
CA GLN A 186 22.32 1.73 -1.69
C GLN A 186 20.88 2.07 -1.30
N LEU A 187 20.58 1.91 -0.01
CA LEU A 187 19.33 2.42 0.56
C LEU A 187 19.26 3.94 0.44
N SER A 188 18.04 4.47 0.46
CA SER A 188 17.82 5.91 0.56
C SER A 188 18.49 6.46 1.82
N GLU A 189 19.11 7.64 1.73
CA GLU A 189 19.64 8.36 2.89
C GLU A 189 18.57 8.62 3.94
N ARG A 190 17.28 8.61 3.55
CA ARG A 190 16.13 8.71 4.45
C ARG A 190 16.04 7.56 5.47
N THR A 191 16.70 6.43 5.19
CA THR A 191 16.81 5.28 6.11
C THR A 191 17.94 5.44 7.12
N GLU A 192 18.80 6.46 7.00
CA GLU A 192 19.95 6.71 7.86
C GLU A 192 19.84 8.08 8.55
N GLY A 193 19.46 8.08 9.82
CA GLY A 193 19.13 9.30 10.57
C GLY A 193 20.18 10.41 10.48
N ARG A 194 21.47 10.08 10.65
CA ARG A 194 22.56 11.06 10.63
C ARG A 194 22.82 11.62 9.22
N ARG A 195 22.86 10.76 8.20
CA ARG A 195 23.07 11.19 6.80
C ARG A 195 21.94 12.09 6.34
N LEU A 196 20.69 11.72 6.64
CA LEU A 196 19.53 12.54 6.36
C LEU A 196 19.64 13.93 7.03
N LEU A 197 19.97 13.97 8.32
CA LEU A 197 20.06 15.23 9.05
C LEU A 197 21.16 16.15 8.50
N ASP A 198 22.33 15.59 8.18
CA ASP A 198 23.45 16.34 7.61
C ASP A 198 23.11 16.91 6.22
N ARG A 199 22.26 16.22 5.43
CA ARG A 199 21.72 16.72 4.16
C ARG A 199 20.62 17.78 4.34
N ILE A 200 19.78 17.67 5.37
CA ILE A 200 18.67 18.60 5.63
C ILE A 200 19.16 19.94 6.20
N ARG A 201 20.12 19.96 7.13
CA ARG A 201 20.60 21.17 7.82
C ARG A 201 21.01 22.32 6.86
N PRO A 202 21.66 22.05 5.71
CA PRO A 202 21.93 23.08 4.71
C PRO A 202 20.69 23.66 4.04
N LEU A 203 19.59 22.89 3.92
CA LEU A 203 18.38 23.26 3.17
C LEU A 203 17.41 24.13 3.98
N VAL A 204 17.37 23.96 5.30
CA VAL A 204 16.34 24.53 6.19
C VAL A 204 16.83 25.71 7.02
N ARG A 205 15.94 26.66 7.32
CA ARG A 205 16.31 27.97 7.88
C ARG A 205 16.84 27.95 9.31
N ASP A 206 16.39 27.02 10.13
CA ASP A 206 16.67 26.97 11.57
C ASP A 206 16.59 25.52 12.11
N GLU A 207 17.03 25.33 13.36
CA GLU A 207 17.09 24.02 14.01
C GLU A 207 15.70 23.37 14.17
N ILE A 208 14.65 24.14 14.45
CA ILE A 208 13.29 23.61 14.57
C ILE A 208 12.74 23.14 13.21
N SER A 209 13.08 23.84 12.13
CA SER A 209 12.77 23.43 10.76
C SER A 209 13.54 22.15 10.39
N ALA A 210 14.78 22.01 10.87
CA ALA A 210 15.54 20.77 10.72
C ALA A 210 14.89 19.58 11.44
N LEU A 211 14.42 19.76 12.67
CA LEU A 211 13.70 18.70 13.41
C LEU A 211 12.42 18.29 12.67
N LYS A 212 11.60 19.27 12.25
CA LYS A 212 10.37 19.02 11.50
C LYS A 212 10.63 18.29 10.19
N ALA A 213 11.62 18.74 9.42
CA ALA A 213 12.02 18.12 8.16
C ALA A 213 12.53 16.70 8.38
N TRP A 214 13.36 16.48 9.41
CA TRP A 214 13.88 15.16 9.73
C TRP A 214 12.77 14.18 10.10
N ILE A 215 11.84 14.56 10.98
CA ILE A 215 10.70 13.71 11.37
C ILE A 215 9.83 13.36 10.17
N ARG A 216 9.61 14.32 9.26
CA ARG A 216 8.80 14.15 8.05
C ARG A 216 9.45 13.23 7.02
N LEU A 217 10.77 13.35 6.83
CA LEU A 217 11.47 12.64 5.76
C LEU A 217 12.04 11.29 6.19
N SER A 218 12.33 11.10 7.47
CA SER A 218 12.97 9.90 8.02
C SER A 218 12.09 8.65 7.87
N LEU A 219 12.71 7.59 7.39
CA LEU A 219 12.18 6.22 7.32
C LEU A 219 12.72 5.34 8.46
N LEU A 220 13.33 5.92 9.49
CA LEU A 220 13.68 5.16 10.70
C LEU A 220 12.41 4.60 11.35
N GLU A 221 12.48 3.32 11.68
CA GLU A 221 11.42 2.56 12.32
C GLU A 221 11.64 2.54 13.84
N GLY A 222 10.56 2.41 14.61
CA GLY A 222 10.62 2.38 16.07
C GLY A 222 10.73 3.76 16.71
N GLU A 223 9.80 4.04 17.62
CA GLU A 223 9.79 5.32 18.33
C GLU A 223 11.01 5.48 19.25
N GLU A 224 11.47 4.41 19.90
CA GLU A 224 12.61 4.50 20.82
C GLU A 224 13.90 4.95 20.12
N GLU A 225 14.26 4.35 18.98
CA GLU A 225 15.43 4.74 18.18
C GLU A 225 15.31 6.18 17.68
N ARG A 226 14.13 6.55 17.18
CA ARG A 226 13.84 7.93 16.72
C ARG A 226 14.01 8.93 17.85
N GLY A 227 13.46 8.62 19.02
CA GLY A 227 13.54 9.49 20.20
C GLY A 227 14.95 9.65 20.74
N ALA A 228 15.72 8.55 20.77
CA ALA A 228 17.13 8.58 21.15
C ALA A 228 17.94 9.49 20.21
N PHE A 229 17.72 9.38 18.90
CA PHE A 229 18.34 10.26 17.91
C PHE A 229 17.94 11.72 18.09
N ILE A 230 16.65 12.01 18.29
CA ILE A 230 16.15 13.38 18.50
C ILE A 230 16.82 14.03 19.72
N ARG A 231 16.89 13.33 20.85
CA ARG A 231 17.54 13.83 22.07
C ARG A 231 19.04 14.06 21.93
N GLN A 232 19.71 13.28 21.07
CA GLN A 232 21.14 13.41 20.82
C GLN A 232 21.47 14.61 19.91
N GLU A 233 20.63 14.87 18.90
CA GLU A 233 20.97 15.79 17.80
C GLU A 233 20.33 17.18 17.91
N PHE A 234 19.30 17.33 18.75
CA PHE A 234 18.56 18.58 18.89
C PHE A 234 18.57 19.07 20.33
N SER A 235 18.62 20.39 20.49
CA SER A 235 18.56 21.01 21.81
C SER A 235 17.21 20.77 22.50
N SER A 236 17.22 20.65 23.83
CA SER A 236 16.00 20.42 24.63
C SER A 236 14.95 21.51 24.39
N SER A 237 15.37 22.76 24.19
CA SER A 237 14.45 23.88 23.90
C SER A 237 13.75 23.73 22.54
N VAL A 238 14.42 23.20 21.52
CA VAL A 238 13.83 22.93 20.21
C VAL A 238 12.85 21.77 20.27
N ILE A 239 13.23 20.69 20.97
CA ILE A 239 12.37 19.52 21.18
C ILE A 239 11.08 19.95 21.90
N GLU A 240 11.22 20.71 23.00
CA GLU A 240 10.09 21.21 23.78
C GLU A 240 9.17 22.09 22.94
N ARG A 241 9.73 23.04 22.18
CA ARG A 241 8.95 23.90 21.28
C ARG A 241 8.24 23.11 20.19
N TYR A 242 8.86 22.05 19.66
CA TYR A 242 8.25 21.17 18.67
C TYR A 242 7.04 20.43 19.25
N TYR A 243 7.18 19.81 20.42
CA TYR A 243 6.10 19.07 21.06
C TYR A 243 5.00 19.97 21.59
N LEU A 244 5.33 21.13 22.16
CA LEU A 244 4.34 22.14 22.56
C LEU A 244 3.41 22.50 21.39
N ALA A 245 3.97 22.79 20.21
CA ALA A 245 3.18 23.10 19.03
C ALA A 245 2.30 21.92 18.57
N ARG A 246 2.78 20.67 18.69
CA ARG A 246 1.99 19.48 18.34
C ARG A 246 0.86 19.23 19.32
N PHE A 247 1.11 19.32 20.62
CA PHE A 247 0.07 19.19 21.63
C PHE A 247 -1.02 20.26 21.42
N GLN A 248 -0.63 21.53 21.25
CA GLN A 248 -1.56 22.65 20.99
C GLN A 248 -2.38 22.49 19.71
N SER A 249 -1.87 21.77 18.71
CA SER A 249 -2.59 21.53 17.46
C SER A 249 -3.78 20.57 17.62
N HIS A 250 -3.94 19.93 18.77
CA HIS A 250 -4.98 18.95 19.04
C HIS A 250 -5.77 19.30 20.30
N GLN A 251 -7.07 19.03 20.28
CA GLN A 251 -7.90 19.18 21.47
C GLN A 251 -7.63 18.03 22.44
N LEU A 252 -7.52 18.35 23.73
CA LEU A 252 -7.35 17.38 24.81
C LEU A 252 -8.47 16.33 24.79
N GLY A 253 -8.12 15.07 25.08
CA GLY A 253 -9.07 13.95 25.06
C GLY A 253 -9.33 13.34 23.68
N THR A 254 -8.92 13.99 22.58
CA THR A 254 -9.09 13.44 21.22
C THR A 254 -8.08 12.32 20.90
N LEU A 255 -8.40 11.49 19.90
CA LEU A 255 -7.48 10.47 19.38
C LEU A 255 -6.17 11.08 18.88
N GLY A 256 -6.22 12.25 18.24
CA GLY A 256 -5.03 12.96 17.78
C GLY A 256 -4.10 13.33 18.94
N PHE A 257 -4.64 13.94 20.00
CA PHE A 257 -3.84 14.28 21.18
C PHE A 257 -3.17 13.06 21.81
N ARG A 258 -3.93 11.97 21.99
CA ARG A 258 -3.41 10.71 22.55
C ARG A 258 -2.33 10.09 21.67
N SER A 259 -2.47 10.18 20.34
CA SER A 259 -1.45 9.70 19.40
C SER A 259 -0.13 10.47 19.57
N VAL A 260 -0.17 11.80 19.68
CA VAL A 260 1.03 12.62 19.93
C VAL A 260 1.66 12.30 21.30
N LEU A 261 0.83 12.16 22.34
CA LEU A 261 1.31 11.84 23.67
C LEU A 261 1.95 10.45 23.75
N ARG A 262 1.33 9.46 23.08
CA ARG A 262 1.88 8.12 22.95
C ARG A 262 3.23 8.14 22.24
N GLU A 263 3.32 8.81 21.09
CA GLU A 263 4.58 8.97 20.35
C GLU A 263 5.67 9.57 21.23
N PHE A 264 5.36 10.66 21.95
CA PHE A 264 6.29 11.31 22.88
C PHE A 264 6.83 10.35 23.95
N LEU A 265 5.96 9.58 24.58
CA LEU A 265 6.37 8.63 25.62
C LEU A 265 7.15 7.44 25.04
N LEU A 266 6.73 6.89 23.89
CA LEU A 266 7.43 5.78 23.23
C LEU A 266 8.80 6.20 22.68
N GLN A 267 8.99 7.48 22.38
CA GLN A 267 10.30 8.03 22.06
C GLN A 267 11.23 8.07 23.28
N GLY A 268 10.73 7.83 24.50
CA GLY A 268 11.52 7.80 25.73
C GLY A 268 11.58 9.14 26.45
N PHE A 269 10.69 10.09 26.14
CA PHE A 269 10.49 11.27 26.97
C PHE A 269 9.68 10.95 28.23
N SER A 270 9.91 11.68 29.31
CA SER A 270 9.29 11.35 30.59
C SER A 270 7.84 11.86 30.70
N LEU A 271 7.03 11.18 31.51
CA LEU A 271 5.69 11.68 31.84
C LEU A 271 5.74 13.01 32.59
N ALA A 272 6.78 13.26 33.38
CA ALA A 272 7.01 14.55 34.03
C ALA A 272 7.22 15.68 33.00
N ASP A 273 7.97 15.44 31.93
CA ASP A 273 8.10 16.39 30.82
C ASP A 273 6.77 16.65 30.12
N ALA A 274 5.95 15.60 29.94
CA ALA A 274 4.62 15.75 29.37
C ALA A 274 3.72 16.60 30.29
N CYS A 275 3.69 16.35 31.60
CA CYS A 275 2.98 17.16 32.60
C CYS A 275 3.45 18.62 32.57
N ARG A 276 4.77 18.84 32.48
CA ARG A 276 5.36 20.17 32.38
C ARG A 276 4.84 20.92 31.17
N ILE A 277 4.98 20.36 29.97
CA ILE A 277 4.60 21.00 28.71
C ILE A 277 3.08 21.20 28.62
N CYS A 278 2.30 20.21 29.05
CA CYS A 278 0.86 20.18 28.83
C CYS A 278 0.05 20.91 29.91
N VAL A 279 0.52 20.93 31.16
CA VAL A 279 -0.28 21.39 32.32
C VAL A 279 0.45 22.46 33.14
N LEU A 280 1.68 22.18 33.57
CA LEU A 280 2.34 22.95 34.64
C LEU A 280 3.02 24.24 34.15
N ASP A 281 3.60 24.25 32.95
CA ASP A 281 4.32 25.41 32.43
C ASP A 281 3.33 26.54 32.06
N PRO A 282 3.49 27.76 32.61
CA PRO A 282 2.67 28.91 32.25
C PRO A 282 2.72 29.29 30.76
N ALA A 283 3.81 28.97 30.07
CA ALA A 283 3.98 29.14 28.62
C ALA A 283 3.60 27.88 27.82
N GLY A 284 3.22 26.80 28.50
CA GLY A 284 2.79 25.53 27.93
C GLY A 284 1.33 25.52 27.43
N CYS A 285 0.75 24.33 27.26
CA CYS A 285 -0.63 24.20 26.78
C CYS A 285 -1.69 24.64 27.80
N ARG A 286 -1.37 24.56 29.10
CA ARG A 286 -2.26 24.87 30.22
C ARG A 286 -3.60 24.12 30.17
N TYR A 287 -3.52 22.84 29.83
CA TYR A 287 -4.67 21.94 29.87
C TYR A 287 -5.14 21.69 31.30
N ASP A 288 -6.41 21.31 31.42
CA ASP A 288 -6.96 20.87 32.70
C ASP A 288 -6.25 19.60 33.18
N ALA A 289 -5.81 19.62 34.44
CA ALA A 289 -5.01 18.54 35.02
C ALA A 289 -5.76 17.22 35.10
N ALA A 290 -7.07 17.24 35.40
CA ALA A 290 -7.87 16.03 35.52
C ALA A 290 -8.10 15.40 34.14
N VAL A 291 -8.46 16.20 33.14
CA VAL A 291 -8.70 15.70 31.77
C VAL A 291 -7.39 15.22 31.10
N PHE A 292 -6.25 15.85 31.42
CA PHE A 292 -4.94 15.37 30.97
C PHE A 292 -4.56 14.03 31.63
N ALA A 293 -4.70 13.93 32.96
CA ALA A 293 -4.45 12.69 33.69
C ALA A 293 -5.31 11.54 33.14
N GLU A 294 -6.60 11.79 32.89
CA GLU A 294 -7.49 10.83 32.26
C GLU A 294 -6.98 10.38 30.87
N SER A 295 -6.52 11.34 30.05
CA SER A 295 -5.97 11.04 28.73
C SER A 295 -4.71 10.15 28.78
N VAL A 296 -3.84 10.37 29.78
CA VAL A 296 -2.62 9.55 30.03
C VAL A 296 -3.01 8.13 30.45
N LEU A 297 -3.96 7.99 31.38
CA LEU A 297 -4.39 6.67 31.84
C LEU A 297 -5.00 5.85 30.69
N GLN A 298 -5.61 6.51 29.69
CA GLN A 298 -6.24 5.88 28.52
C GLN A 298 -5.28 5.48 27.37
N LEU A 299 -3.96 5.50 27.58
CA LEU A 299 -2.97 5.15 26.54
C LEU A 299 -2.76 3.65 26.26
N GLY A 300 -3.38 2.77 27.06
CA GLY A 300 -3.29 1.32 26.88
C GLY A 300 -2.03 0.70 27.49
N TRP A 301 -1.83 0.90 28.80
CA TRP A 301 -0.70 0.38 29.57
C TRP A 301 -0.74 -1.16 29.72
N PRO A 302 0.41 -1.87 29.81
CA PRO A 302 0.48 -3.34 29.77
C PRO A 302 -0.34 -4.10 30.83
N ASP A 303 -0.40 -3.58 32.05
CA ASP A 303 -1.08 -4.15 33.22
C ASP A 303 -2.44 -3.47 33.50
N ALA A 304 -2.97 -2.73 32.52
CA ALA A 304 -4.27 -2.09 32.66
C ALA A 304 -5.41 -3.14 32.70
N PRO A 305 -6.45 -2.94 33.53
CA PRO A 305 -7.55 -3.90 33.71
C PRO A 305 -8.34 -4.24 32.42
N GLU A 306 -8.28 -3.38 31.41
CA GLU A 306 -9.06 -3.47 30.16
C GLU A 306 -8.36 -4.28 29.04
N GLN A 307 -7.17 -4.86 29.27
CA GLN A 307 -6.39 -5.52 28.20
C GLN A 307 -6.73 -7.00 27.94
N GLU A 308 -7.42 -7.69 28.85
CA GLU A 308 -7.80 -9.09 28.64
C GLU A 308 -8.71 -9.24 27.40
N GLY A 309 -8.18 -9.88 26.34
CA GLY A 309 -8.89 -10.16 25.08
C GLY A 309 -8.45 -9.33 23.86
N TYR A 310 -7.70 -8.25 24.04
CA TYR A 310 -7.28 -7.36 22.93
C TYR A 310 -5.91 -7.69 22.34
N GLU A 311 -5.10 -8.49 23.01
CA GLU A 311 -3.72 -8.82 22.61
C GLU A 311 -3.63 -9.44 21.20
N ARG A 312 -4.58 -10.30 20.83
CA ARG A 312 -4.61 -10.91 19.49
C ARG A 312 -4.99 -9.90 18.41
N LEU A 313 -5.92 -8.99 18.71
CA LEU A 313 -6.38 -7.98 17.77
C LEU A 313 -5.38 -6.84 17.61
N SER A 314 -4.60 -6.53 18.64
CA SER A 314 -3.56 -5.50 18.59
C SER A 314 -2.37 -5.94 17.73
N ALA A 315 -2.06 -7.23 17.66
CA ALA A 315 -1.06 -7.78 16.72
C ALA A 315 -1.40 -7.52 15.23
N LEU A 316 -2.67 -7.27 14.92
CA LEU A 316 -3.12 -6.92 13.57
C LEU A 316 -2.96 -5.42 13.24
N LEU A 317 -2.72 -4.58 14.26
CA LEU A 317 -2.43 -3.17 14.09
C LEU A 317 -0.98 -2.94 13.67
N GLU A 318 -0.08 -3.87 14.01
CA GLU A 318 1.32 -3.75 13.64
C GLU A 318 1.51 -3.86 12.12
N PRO A 319 2.29 -2.96 11.50
CA PRO A 319 2.77 -3.16 10.15
C PRO A 319 3.68 -4.40 10.15
N ARG A 320 3.34 -5.43 9.36
CA ARG A 320 4.29 -6.51 9.08
C ARG A 320 5.34 -5.91 8.15
N GLY A 321 6.46 -5.46 8.71
CA GLY A 321 7.45 -4.64 8.00
C GLY A 321 7.91 -5.18 6.64
N GLU A 322 7.87 -6.49 6.41
CA GLU A 322 8.22 -7.15 5.15
C GLU A 322 7.11 -7.13 4.09
N THR A 323 5.85 -7.22 4.51
CA THR A 323 4.71 -7.36 3.60
C THR A 323 4.05 -6.00 3.39
N PRO A 324 3.88 -5.53 2.15
CA PRO A 324 3.12 -4.32 1.88
C PRO A 324 1.73 -4.38 2.50
N GLU A 325 1.28 -3.26 3.06
CA GLU A 325 -0.13 -3.16 3.47
C GLU A 325 -1.02 -3.25 2.23
N THR A 326 -2.26 -3.70 2.43
CA THR A 326 -3.30 -3.63 1.42
C THR A 326 -4.38 -2.65 1.86
N VAL A 327 -5.26 -2.25 0.93
CA VAL A 327 -6.43 -1.43 1.28
C VAL A 327 -7.30 -2.11 2.33
N TYR A 328 -7.42 -3.44 2.27
CA TYR A 328 -8.19 -4.21 3.24
C TYR A 328 -7.53 -4.22 4.62
N SER A 329 -6.20 -4.40 4.70
CA SER A 329 -5.51 -4.34 5.98
C SER A 329 -5.58 -2.94 6.60
N MET A 330 -5.40 -1.88 5.81
CA MET A 330 -5.56 -0.50 6.27
C MET A 330 -6.98 -0.22 6.78
N LEU A 331 -8.01 -0.67 6.05
CA LEU A 331 -9.40 -0.52 6.47
C LEU A 331 -9.67 -1.29 7.77
N GLY A 332 -9.16 -2.52 7.86
CA GLY A 332 -9.22 -3.35 9.07
C GLY A 332 -8.63 -2.62 10.27
N LYS A 333 -7.44 -2.03 10.13
CA LYS A 333 -6.81 -1.23 11.19
C LYS A 333 -7.65 -0.02 11.61
N VAL A 334 -8.28 0.67 10.67
CA VAL A 334 -9.20 1.78 10.99
C VAL A 334 -10.40 1.27 11.79
N ILE A 335 -11.03 0.17 11.37
CA ILE A 335 -12.19 -0.42 12.06
C ILE A 335 -11.81 -0.84 13.48
N LEU A 336 -10.68 -1.53 13.64
CA LEU A 336 -10.15 -1.95 14.95
C LEU A 336 -9.88 -0.72 15.85
N ASN A 337 -9.27 0.32 15.30
CA ASN A 337 -9.02 1.58 16.02
C ASN A 337 -10.31 2.31 16.41
N VAL A 338 -11.36 2.30 15.58
CA VAL A 338 -12.68 2.88 15.92
C VAL A 338 -13.37 2.05 16.98
N ALA A 339 -13.25 0.73 16.94
CA ALA A 339 -13.75 -0.18 17.97
C ALA A 339 -12.99 -0.03 19.31
N GLY A 340 -11.81 0.60 19.25
CA GLY A 340 -10.96 0.91 20.39
C GLY A 340 -9.99 -0.19 20.77
N VAL A 341 -9.74 -1.13 19.85
CA VAL A 341 -8.51 -1.93 19.87
C VAL A 341 -7.35 -0.95 19.72
N ARG A 342 -6.36 -1.08 20.60
CA ARG A 342 -5.14 -0.26 20.59
C ARG A 342 -3.94 -1.18 20.68
N GLU A 343 -2.84 -0.73 20.11
CA GLU A 343 -1.55 -1.33 20.44
C GLU A 343 -1.24 -1.05 21.91
N PRO A 344 -0.78 -2.04 22.69
CA PRO A 344 -0.33 -1.79 24.04
C PRO A 344 0.88 -0.85 24.04
N MET A 345 1.02 -0.03 25.08
CA MET A 345 2.22 0.76 25.33
C MET A 345 3.38 -0.21 25.59
N ARG A 346 4.33 -0.30 24.65
CA ARG A 346 5.55 -1.12 24.84
C ARG A 346 6.64 -0.31 25.53
N THR A 347 6.31 0.21 26.70
CA THR A 347 7.26 0.90 27.58
C THR A 347 7.71 -0.07 28.66
N GLY A 348 8.91 0.10 29.20
CA GLY A 348 9.31 -0.53 30.47
C GLY A 348 8.60 0.04 31.71
N PHE A 349 7.40 0.59 31.51
CA PHE A 349 6.65 1.45 32.44
C PHE A 349 5.22 0.95 32.51
N SER A 350 4.72 0.67 33.72
CA SER A 350 3.41 0.09 33.96
C SER A 350 2.31 1.15 34.15
N TYR A 351 1.06 0.70 34.24
CA TYR A 351 -0.10 1.49 34.65
C TYR A 351 0.10 2.04 36.06
N SER A 352 0.61 1.22 37.00
CA SER A 352 0.89 1.69 38.35
C SER A 352 1.95 2.80 38.36
N ASP A 353 2.99 2.67 37.54
CA ASP A 353 4.03 3.68 37.42
C ASP A 353 3.47 4.99 36.84
N ALA A 354 2.55 4.90 35.88
CA ALA A 354 1.84 6.06 35.33
C ALA A 354 0.98 6.77 36.37
N VAL A 355 0.24 6.02 37.21
CA VAL A 355 -0.53 6.59 38.31
C VAL A 355 0.38 7.27 39.32
N GLU A 356 1.49 6.64 39.72
CA GLU A 356 2.44 7.22 40.68
C GLU A 356 3.08 8.50 40.14
N ALA A 357 3.49 8.49 38.87
CA ALA A 357 4.07 9.66 38.22
C ALA A 357 3.06 10.82 38.08
N LEU A 358 1.80 10.53 37.73
CA LEU A 358 0.75 11.55 37.70
C LEU A 358 0.45 12.09 39.10
N GLU A 359 0.37 11.24 40.12
CA GLU A 359 0.12 11.66 41.50
C GLU A 359 1.24 12.59 41.99
N LYS A 360 2.50 12.26 41.67
CA LYS A 360 3.65 13.07 42.04
C LYS A 360 3.63 14.46 41.38
N GLU A 361 3.26 14.55 40.11
CA GLU A 361 3.35 15.80 39.35
C GLU A 361 2.04 16.64 39.39
N LEU A 362 0.88 15.99 39.53
CA LEU A 362 -0.46 16.62 39.41
C LEU A 362 -1.37 16.40 40.62
N GLY A 363 -0.96 15.64 41.65
CA GLY A 363 -1.82 15.30 42.79
C GLY A 363 -2.31 16.50 43.61
N GLU A 364 -1.61 17.64 43.55
CA GLU A 364 -2.09 18.90 44.16
C GLU A 364 -3.18 19.59 43.32
N LEU A 365 -3.29 19.25 42.03
CA LEU A 365 -4.19 19.86 41.06
C LEU A 365 -5.44 19.00 40.77
N CYS A 366 -5.34 17.68 40.92
CA CYS A 366 -6.47 16.76 40.73
C CYS A 366 -6.30 15.46 41.54
N ASP A 367 -7.42 14.77 41.80
CA ASP A 367 -7.43 13.47 42.49
C ASP A 367 -7.19 12.33 41.49
N VAL A 368 -5.91 12.04 41.22
CA VAL A 368 -5.47 11.00 40.27
C VAL A 368 -5.94 9.61 40.72
N LYS A 369 -5.96 9.35 42.03
CA LYS A 369 -6.39 8.06 42.58
C LYS A 369 -7.89 7.81 42.34
N ALA A 370 -8.73 8.83 42.51
CA ALA A 370 -10.15 8.72 42.17
C ALA A 370 -10.36 8.43 40.68
N LEU A 371 -9.61 9.11 39.79
CA LEU A 371 -9.66 8.86 38.35
C LEU A 371 -9.22 7.44 37.98
N ALA A 372 -8.15 6.94 38.60
CA ALA A 372 -7.70 5.56 38.39
C ALA A 372 -8.71 4.53 38.92
N GLY A 373 -9.34 4.80 40.08
CA GLY A 373 -10.31 3.91 40.73
C GLY A 373 -11.64 3.78 39.99
N GLN A 374 -12.09 4.83 39.29
CA GLN A 374 -13.29 4.78 38.43
C GLN A 374 -13.15 3.77 37.27
N ARG A 375 -11.92 3.37 36.95
CA ARG A 375 -11.61 2.47 35.83
C ARG A 375 -11.45 1.00 36.22
N THR A 376 -11.27 0.72 37.50
CA THR A 376 -11.30 -0.65 38.04
C THR A 376 -12.71 -1.21 38.16
N GLU A 377 -13.76 -0.40 37.97
CA GLU A 377 -15.12 -0.91 37.81
C GLU A 377 -15.29 -1.44 36.37
N PRO A 378 -15.52 -2.75 36.17
CA PRO A 378 -15.65 -3.31 34.83
C PRO A 378 -16.81 -2.63 34.10
N GLU A 379 -16.54 -2.00 32.95
CA GLU A 379 -17.59 -1.53 32.05
C GLU A 379 -18.57 -2.70 31.81
N LYS A 380 -19.84 -2.50 32.14
CA LYS A 380 -20.88 -3.50 31.87
C LYS A 380 -20.81 -3.87 30.38
N PRO A 381 -20.83 -5.16 30.01
CA PRO A 381 -20.68 -5.59 28.63
C PRO A 381 -21.76 -4.94 27.76
N GLY A 382 -21.36 -3.93 26.99
CA GLY A 382 -22.24 -3.18 26.09
C GLY A 382 -22.22 -3.73 24.66
N LYS A 383 -22.97 -3.10 23.76
CA LYS A 383 -22.98 -3.39 22.31
C LYS A 383 -21.58 -3.41 21.67
N ARG A 384 -20.61 -2.71 22.28
CA ARG A 384 -19.22 -2.62 21.86
C ARG A 384 -18.48 -3.95 21.99
N ASN A 385 -18.69 -4.71 23.08
CA ASN A 385 -18.09 -6.03 23.26
C ASN A 385 -18.68 -7.05 22.29
N ALA A 386 -19.99 -7.00 22.03
CA ALA A 386 -20.62 -7.85 21.03
C ALA A 386 -20.10 -7.58 19.59
N PHE A 387 -19.87 -6.31 19.24
CA PHE A 387 -19.25 -5.96 17.96
C PHE A 387 -17.80 -6.46 17.86
N LEU A 388 -17.02 -6.31 18.94
CA LEU A 388 -15.63 -6.79 18.99
C LEU A 388 -15.53 -8.31 19.00
N GLU A 389 -16.45 -9.02 19.66
CA GLU A 389 -16.58 -10.48 19.55
C GLU A 389 -16.95 -10.90 18.13
N GLN A 390 -17.85 -10.15 17.45
CA GLN A 390 -18.20 -10.43 16.07
C GLN A 390 -17.04 -10.14 15.11
N VAL A 391 -16.32 -9.04 15.30
CA VAL A 391 -15.10 -8.73 14.53
C VAL A 391 -14.01 -9.75 14.85
N GLY A 392 -13.82 -10.13 16.11
CA GLY A 392 -12.90 -11.19 16.53
C GLY A 392 -13.24 -12.53 15.89
N SER A 393 -14.51 -12.90 15.86
CA SER A 393 -15.02 -14.11 15.19
C SER A 393 -14.84 -14.07 13.67
N ILE A 394 -15.14 -12.94 13.03
CA ILE A 394 -14.89 -12.74 11.58
C ILE A 394 -13.39 -12.79 11.31
N MET A 395 -12.57 -12.17 12.16
CA MET A 395 -11.12 -12.18 12.02
C MET A 395 -10.53 -13.54 12.34
N ASP A 396 -11.12 -14.32 13.25
CA ASP A 396 -10.77 -15.71 13.51
C ASP A 396 -11.17 -16.57 12.30
N GLU A 397 -12.32 -16.37 11.68
CA GLU A 397 -12.66 -17.00 10.39
C GLU A 397 -11.68 -16.58 9.28
N LEU A 398 -11.25 -15.32 9.26
CA LEU A 398 -10.33 -14.78 8.25
C LEU A 398 -8.85 -15.12 8.52
N SER A 399 -8.45 -15.39 9.76
CA SER A 399 -7.09 -15.76 10.17
C SER A 399 -6.92 -17.27 10.34
N GLN A 400 -8.01 -17.99 10.59
CA GLN A 400 -8.15 -19.43 10.35
C GLN A 400 -8.37 -19.74 8.86
N ASN A 401 -8.15 -18.78 7.95
CA ASN A 401 -8.25 -19.03 6.51
C ASN A 401 -7.19 -19.97 5.94
N ALA A 402 -6.21 -20.41 6.71
CA ALA A 402 -5.61 -21.70 6.43
C ALA A 402 -6.38 -22.78 7.19
N VAL A 403 -7.57 -23.17 6.71
CA VAL A 403 -8.12 -24.49 7.10
C VAL A 403 -7.09 -25.50 6.60
N PRO A 404 -6.32 -26.18 7.48
CA PRO A 404 -5.23 -27.02 7.02
C PRO A 404 -5.82 -28.14 6.14
N GLY A 405 -5.53 -28.11 4.85
CA GLY A 405 -5.97 -29.17 3.93
C GLY A 405 -6.55 -28.74 2.58
N TYR A 406 -6.60 -27.45 2.23
CA TYR A 406 -6.94 -26.99 0.88
C TYR A 406 -5.79 -26.20 0.29
N ASP A 407 -5.53 -26.41 -1.00
CA ASP A 407 -4.46 -25.77 -1.76
C ASP A 407 -4.97 -24.44 -2.37
N ILE A 408 -6.28 -24.35 -2.63
CA ILE A 408 -6.99 -23.10 -2.98
C ILE A 408 -7.95 -22.73 -1.85
N ASP A 409 -7.56 -21.73 -1.06
CA ASP A 409 -8.32 -21.25 0.09
C ASP A 409 -8.95 -19.85 -0.11
N SER A 410 -8.47 -19.09 -1.10
CA SER A 410 -9.00 -17.81 -1.55
C SER A 410 -9.43 -17.85 -3.03
N VAL A 411 -10.27 -16.89 -3.47
CA VAL A 411 -10.72 -16.83 -4.87
C VAL A 411 -9.62 -16.31 -5.79
N GLU A 412 -8.61 -15.63 -5.25
CA GLU A 412 -7.45 -15.11 -5.94
C GLU A 412 -6.50 -16.23 -6.38
N ASP A 413 -6.34 -17.27 -5.55
CA ASP A 413 -5.45 -18.40 -5.83
C ASP A 413 -5.93 -19.28 -7.00
N LEU A 414 -7.22 -19.18 -7.36
CA LEU A 414 -7.80 -19.91 -8.49
C LEU A 414 -7.02 -19.69 -9.80
N ILE A 415 -6.35 -18.54 -9.96
CA ILE A 415 -5.55 -18.27 -11.14
C ILE A 415 -4.45 -19.34 -11.35
N GLY A 416 -3.87 -19.83 -10.26
CA GLY A 416 -2.79 -20.83 -10.25
C GLY A 416 -3.26 -22.29 -10.22
N TRP A 417 -4.57 -22.55 -10.15
CA TRP A 417 -5.12 -23.90 -9.92
C TRP A 417 -4.62 -24.96 -10.92
N THR A 418 -4.36 -26.13 -10.38
CA THR A 418 -3.98 -27.36 -11.06
C THR A 418 -4.89 -28.53 -10.63
N TRP A 419 -4.86 -29.63 -11.38
CA TRP A 419 -5.70 -30.80 -11.08
C TRP A 419 -5.40 -31.46 -9.73
N GLU A 420 -4.22 -31.21 -9.17
CA GLU A 420 -3.77 -31.76 -7.90
C GLU A 420 -4.28 -30.93 -6.71
N ASP A 421 -4.72 -29.69 -6.96
CA ASP A 421 -5.11 -28.74 -5.93
C ASP A 421 -6.53 -28.97 -5.44
N ARG A 422 -6.68 -29.05 -4.12
CA ARG A 422 -7.98 -29.13 -3.45
C ARG A 422 -8.57 -27.74 -3.26
N ILE A 423 -9.77 -27.54 -3.81
CA ILE A 423 -10.53 -26.29 -3.71
C ILE A 423 -11.43 -26.30 -2.47
N ARG A 424 -11.40 -25.22 -1.69
CA ARG A 424 -12.34 -25.01 -0.58
C ARG A 424 -13.80 -25.14 -1.05
N PRO A 425 -14.68 -25.86 -0.33
CA PRO A 425 -16.06 -26.12 -0.77
C PRO A 425 -16.89 -24.88 -1.11
N SER A 426 -16.75 -23.78 -0.36
CA SER A 426 -17.45 -22.53 -0.64
C SER A 426 -17.04 -21.86 -1.95
N ILE A 427 -15.78 -22.01 -2.36
CA ILE A 427 -15.27 -21.53 -3.65
C ILE A 427 -15.77 -22.44 -4.77
N LEU A 428 -15.73 -23.76 -4.55
CA LEU A 428 -16.23 -24.74 -5.50
C LEU A 428 -17.73 -24.58 -5.78
N GLU A 429 -18.52 -24.24 -4.75
CA GLU A 429 -19.95 -23.93 -4.91
C GLU A 429 -20.15 -22.75 -5.86
N LYS A 430 -19.42 -21.64 -5.66
CA LYS A 430 -19.47 -20.46 -6.54
C LYS A 430 -19.01 -20.77 -7.97
N LEU A 431 -17.96 -21.56 -8.14
CA LEU A 431 -17.52 -22.04 -9.47
C LEU A 431 -18.64 -22.80 -10.19
N ASN A 432 -19.31 -23.70 -9.47
CA ASN A 432 -20.43 -24.48 -10.01
C ASN A 432 -21.64 -23.60 -10.34
N GLN A 433 -21.91 -22.55 -9.56
CA GLN A 433 -22.95 -21.57 -9.87
C GLN A 433 -22.65 -20.83 -11.20
N VAL A 434 -21.41 -20.39 -11.42
CA VAL A 434 -21.00 -19.78 -12.70
C VAL A 434 -21.12 -20.78 -13.85
N SER A 435 -20.70 -22.03 -13.66
CA SER A 435 -20.84 -23.10 -14.67
C SER A 435 -22.32 -23.37 -15.02
N ALA A 436 -23.20 -23.44 -14.01
CA ALA A 436 -24.62 -23.63 -14.21
C ALA A 436 -25.27 -22.46 -14.94
N TYR A 437 -24.87 -21.22 -14.62
CA TYR A 437 -25.32 -20.03 -15.34
C TYR A 437 -24.95 -20.10 -16.82
N VAL A 438 -23.68 -20.36 -17.13
CA VAL A 438 -23.17 -20.43 -18.53
C VAL A 438 -23.82 -21.57 -19.33
N THR A 439 -24.17 -22.69 -18.68
CA THR A 439 -24.76 -23.85 -19.37
C THR A 439 -26.28 -23.86 -19.40
N GLY A 440 -26.94 -23.00 -18.64
CA GLY A 440 -28.39 -22.91 -18.53
C GLY A 440 -28.91 -21.48 -18.72
N VAL A 441 -29.03 -20.74 -17.61
CA VAL A 441 -29.73 -19.45 -17.53
C VAL A 441 -29.21 -18.41 -18.54
N GLY A 442 -27.88 -18.33 -18.71
CA GLY A 442 -27.26 -17.37 -19.62
C GLY A 442 -27.66 -17.57 -21.08
N ARG A 443 -27.97 -18.82 -21.51
CA ARG A 443 -28.44 -19.09 -22.88
C ARG A 443 -29.80 -18.49 -23.17
N GLU A 444 -30.67 -18.47 -22.16
CA GLU A 444 -32.00 -17.86 -22.28
C GLU A 444 -31.89 -16.33 -22.27
N GLU A 445 -31.11 -15.78 -21.34
CA GLU A 445 -30.91 -14.34 -21.18
C GLU A 445 -30.31 -13.69 -22.44
N TYR A 446 -29.36 -14.36 -23.10
CA TYR A 446 -28.65 -13.82 -24.26
C TYR A 446 -29.07 -14.45 -25.59
N ARG A 447 -30.26 -15.07 -25.67
CA ARG A 447 -30.71 -15.84 -26.86
C ARG A 447 -30.54 -15.09 -28.18
N GLU A 448 -31.06 -13.86 -28.29
CA GLU A 448 -30.96 -13.07 -29.53
C GLU A 448 -29.51 -12.75 -29.93
N GLU A 449 -28.64 -12.54 -28.95
CA GLU A 449 -27.22 -12.27 -29.21
C GLU A 449 -26.50 -13.55 -29.64
N LEU A 450 -26.84 -14.69 -29.04
CA LEU A 450 -26.30 -16.00 -29.41
C LEU A 450 -26.73 -16.39 -30.83
N GLU A 451 -27.96 -16.09 -31.24
CA GLU A 451 -28.38 -16.25 -32.64
C GLU A 451 -27.52 -15.42 -33.60
N ARG A 452 -27.23 -14.16 -33.25
CA ARG A 452 -26.33 -13.30 -34.05
C ARG A 452 -24.89 -13.77 -34.05
N PHE A 453 -24.45 -14.39 -32.96
CA PHE A 453 -23.13 -14.99 -32.78
C PHE A 453 -22.98 -16.21 -33.69
N HIS A 454 -23.93 -17.15 -33.63
CA HIS A 454 -23.94 -18.36 -34.46
C HIS A 454 -24.13 -18.07 -35.96
N ALA A 455 -24.94 -17.07 -36.31
CA ALA A 455 -25.10 -16.62 -37.69
C ALA A 455 -23.86 -15.89 -38.26
N GLY A 456 -22.87 -15.58 -37.42
CA GLY A 456 -21.66 -14.88 -37.82
C GLY A 456 -20.59 -15.77 -38.43
N ASP A 457 -19.85 -15.22 -39.39
CA ASP A 457 -18.57 -15.80 -39.80
C ASP A 457 -17.58 -15.81 -38.62
N GLN A 458 -16.47 -16.53 -38.77
CA GLN A 458 -15.45 -16.63 -37.72
C GLN A 458 -15.01 -15.26 -37.21
N ARG A 459 -14.74 -14.31 -38.12
CA ARG A 459 -14.25 -12.98 -37.78
C ARG A 459 -15.29 -12.15 -37.02
N LYS A 460 -16.58 -12.32 -37.30
CA LYS A 460 -17.66 -11.71 -36.52
C LYS A 460 -17.74 -12.31 -35.12
N ARG A 461 -17.62 -13.64 -34.98
CA ARG A 461 -17.59 -14.32 -33.67
C ARG A 461 -16.41 -13.85 -32.80
N GLU A 462 -15.21 -13.77 -33.37
CA GLU A 462 -14.00 -13.27 -32.68
C GLU A 462 -14.20 -11.82 -32.18
N ARG A 463 -14.70 -10.93 -33.05
CA ARG A 463 -15.00 -9.53 -32.65
C ARG A 463 -16.04 -9.45 -31.55
N MET A 464 -17.08 -10.30 -31.61
CA MET A 464 -18.12 -10.34 -30.58
C MET A 464 -17.56 -10.79 -29.22
N LEU A 465 -16.67 -11.79 -29.18
CA LEU A 465 -15.98 -12.21 -27.95
C LEU A 465 -15.13 -11.07 -27.36
N ILE A 466 -14.28 -10.47 -28.18
CA ILE A 466 -13.38 -9.39 -27.75
C ILE A 466 -14.19 -8.22 -27.20
N SER A 467 -15.23 -7.79 -27.92
CA SER A 467 -16.08 -6.67 -27.50
C SER A 467 -16.92 -6.96 -26.26
N ARG A 468 -17.09 -8.24 -25.91
CA ARG A 468 -17.83 -8.68 -24.73
C ARG A 468 -16.97 -8.70 -23.47
N CYS A 469 -15.67 -8.96 -23.60
CA CYS A 469 -14.74 -8.89 -22.48
C CYS A 469 -14.58 -7.44 -21.98
N ARG A 470 -15.32 -7.09 -20.94
CA ARG A 470 -15.33 -5.72 -20.38
C ARG A 470 -14.79 -5.63 -18.95
N TYR A 471 -14.84 -6.73 -18.21
CA TYR A 471 -14.68 -6.69 -16.77
C TYR A 471 -13.28 -7.06 -16.30
N TYR A 472 -12.62 -8.02 -16.94
CA TYR A 472 -11.35 -8.58 -16.45
C TYR A 472 -10.32 -8.71 -17.56
N TYR A 473 -9.05 -8.58 -17.17
CA TYR A 473 -7.91 -8.74 -18.06
C TYR A 473 -7.65 -10.22 -18.36
N ILE A 474 -7.45 -10.53 -19.64
CA ILE A 474 -7.16 -11.89 -20.13
C ILE A 474 -5.79 -11.89 -20.81
N HIS A 475 -4.97 -12.85 -20.43
CA HIS A 475 -3.66 -13.07 -21.02
C HIS A 475 -3.75 -13.37 -22.51
N LYS A 476 -2.76 -12.91 -23.27
CA LYS A 476 -2.65 -13.22 -24.70
C LYS A 476 -2.70 -14.72 -25.00
N HIS A 477 -2.04 -15.55 -24.18
CA HIS A 477 -2.04 -17.00 -24.37
C HIS A 477 -3.43 -17.62 -24.13
N ALA A 478 -4.18 -17.10 -23.14
CA ALA A 478 -5.55 -17.54 -22.87
C ALA A 478 -6.50 -17.11 -23.99
N TRP A 479 -6.35 -15.89 -24.51
CA TRP A 479 -7.05 -15.45 -25.72
C TRP A 479 -6.75 -16.36 -26.91
N ASN A 480 -5.47 -16.68 -27.17
CA ASN A 480 -5.09 -17.58 -28.24
C ASN A 480 -5.76 -18.96 -28.10
N TYR A 481 -5.84 -19.49 -26.88
CA TYR A 481 -6.56 -20.74 -26.61
C TYR A 481 -8.06 -20.61 -26.94
N ILE A 482 -8.72 -19.57 -26.42
CA ILE A 482 -10.15 -19.31 -26.65
C ILE A 482 -10.46 -19.17 -28.15
N LEU A 483 -9.66 -18.38 -28.87
CA LEU A 483 -9.87 -18.10 -30.29
C LEU A 483 -9.58 -19.34 -31.17
N ASN A 484 -8.74 -20.26 -30.70
CA ASN A 484 -8.53 -21.56 -31.34
C ASN A 484 -9.71 -22.52 -31.20
N LEU A 485 -10.72 -22.23 -30.36
CA LEU A 485 -11.97 -22.99 -30.28
C LEU A 485 -12.93 -22.69 -31.46
N LYS A 486 -12.48 -21.99 -32.49
CA LYS A 486 -13.28 -21.59 -33.68
C LYS A 486 -14.06 -22.73 -34.35
N ASP A 487 -13.51 -23.94 -34.31
CA ASP A 487 -14.09 -25.16 -34.89
C ASP A 487 -15.07 -25.87 -33.92
N ARG A 488 -15.30 -25.30 -32.74
CA ARG A 488 -16.16 -25.82 -31.66
C ARG A 488 -17.13 -24.72 -31.19
N PRO A 489 -18.16 -24.38 -31.99
CA PRO A 489 -19.03 -23.24 -31.74
C PRO A 489 -19.75 -23.31 -30.39
N ASP A 490 -20.14 -24.49 -29.92
CA ASP A 490 -20.78 -24.68 -28.60
C ASP A 490 -19.84 -24.32 -27.44
N GLN A 491 -18.54 -24.61 -27.57
CA GLN A 491 -17.54 -24.25 -26.57
C GLN A 491 -17.30 -22.75 -26.58
N LEU A 492 -17.20 -22.15 -27.77
CA LEU A 492 -17.01 -20.72 -27.95
C LEU A 492 -18.21 -19.90 -27.43
N GLU A 493 -19.43 -20.41 -27.59
CA GLU A 493 -20.65 -19.86 -27.00
C GLU A 493 -20.56 -19.78 -25.48
N ARG A 494 -20.11 -20.86 -24.83
CA ARG A 494 -19.96 -20.87 -23.36
C ARG A 494 -18.93 -19.85 -22.89
N VAL A 495 -17.83 -19.66 -23.63
CA VAL A 495 -16.88 -18.58 -23.32
C VAL A 495 -17.52 -17.22 -23.51
N TYR A 496 -18.30 -17.01 -24.58
CA TYR A 496 -19.03 -15.75 -24.78
C TYR A 496 -19.97 -15.44 -23.61
N LEU A 497 -20.67 -16.44 -23.08
CA LEU A 497 -21.54 -16.29 -21.90
C LEU A 497 -20.74 -16.02 -20.62
N LEU A 498 -19.59 -16.67 -20.42
CA LEU A 498 -18.68 -16.36 -19.31
C LEU A 498 -18.21 -14.89 -19.36
N LEU A 499 -17.84 -14.40 -20.55
CA LEU A 499 -17.45 -13.00 -20.76
C LEU A 499 -18.62 -12.02 -20.58
N SER A 500 -19.87 -12.51 -20.63
CA SER A 500 -21.09 -11.70 -20.44
C SER A 500 -21.50 -11.53 -18.98
N VAL A 501 -20.88 -12.28 -18.06
CA VAL A 501 -21.16 -12.16 -16.61
C VAL A 501 -20.77 -10.77 -16.12
N LYS A 502 -21.72 -10.05 -15.52
CA LYS A 502 -21.48 -8.78 -14.85
C LYS A 502 -20.81 -9.01 -13.50
N ALA A 503 -19.49 -9.11 -13.51
CA ALA A 503 -18.70 -9.42 -12.34
C ALA A 503 -18.39 -8.17 -11.49
N GLU A 504 -19.43 -7.53 -10.96
CA GLU A 504 -19.32 -6.33 -10.10
C GLU A 504 -18.91 -6.69 -8.66
N GLU A 505 -19.26 -7.91 -8.21
CA GLU A 505 -18.84 -8.44 -6.92
C GLU A 505 -17.39 -8.93 -6.99
N TYR A 506 -16.58 -8.58 -5.99
CA TYR A 506 -15.17 -8.97 -5.88
C TYR A 506 -14.93 -10.48 -6.08
N SER A 507 -15.71 -11.32 -5.39
CA SER A 507 -15.50 -12.77 -5.48
C SER A 507 -15.83 -13.34 -6.86
N LEU A 508 -16.92 -12.83 -7.46
CA LEU A 508 -17.32 -13.20 -8.82
C LEU A 508 -16.31 -12.72 -9.87
N TYR A 509 -15.75 -11.52 -9.69
CA TYR A 509 -14.68 -10.99 -10.55
C TYR A 509 -13.48 -11.92 -10.60
N HIS A 510 -12.95 -12.31 -9.44
CA HIS A 510 -11.78 -13.20 -9.37
C HIS A 510 -12.06 -14.59 -9.94
N ILE A 511 -13.26 -15.15 -9.69
CA ILE A 511 -13.68 -16.43 -10.26
C ILE A 511 -13.75 -16.37 -11.79
N CYS A 512 -14.46 -15.39 -12.36
CA CYS A 512 -14.60 -15.26 -13.82
C CYS A 512 -13.25 -15.00 -14.50
N LYS A 513 -12.42 -14.15 -13.88
CA LYS A 513 -11.06 -13.88 -14.33
C LYS A 513 -10.20 -15.14 -14.34
N ALA A 514 -10.24 -15.95 -13.28
CA ALA A 514 -9.52 -17.21 -13.21
C ALA A 514 -10.03 -18.23 -14.25
N LEU A 515 -11.35 -18.36 -14.41
CA LEU A 515 -11.95 -19.22 -15.44
C LEU A 515 -11.55 -18.81 -16.86
N ALA A 516 -11.37 -17.52 -17.13
CA ALA A 516 -10.98 -17.04 -18.45
C ALA A 516 -9.47 -17.17 -18.74
N ASN A 517 -8.63 -17.15 -17.69
CA ASN A 517 -7.17 -17.16 -17.84
C ASN A 517 -6.54 -18.54 -17.60
N ASN A 518 -7.07 -19.32 -16.66
CA ASN A 518 -6.58 -20.66 -16.38
C ASN A 518 -7.27 -21.67 -17.31
N THR A 519 -6.54 -22.12 -18.32
CA THR A 519 -7.05 -23.04 -19.33
C THR A 519 -7.54 -24.36 -18.74
N ARG A 520 -6.95 -24.84 -17.63
CA ARG A 520 -7.39 -26.07 -16.97
C ARG A 520 -8.76 -25.86 -16.33
N LEU A 521 -8.92 -24.80 -15.52
CA LEU A 521 -10.22 -24.42 -14.93
C LEU A 521 -11.30 -24.22 -15.99
N LEU A 522 -10.97 -23.51 -17.08
CA LEU A 522 -11.89 -23.28 -18.19
C LEU A 522 -12.41 -24.61 -18.76
N ARG A 523 -11.51 -25.58 -18.98
CA ARG A 523 -11.84 -26.90 -19.52
C ARG A 523 -12.73 -27.70 -18.58
N SER A 524 -12.42 -27.73 -17.28
CA SER A 524 -13.18 -28.51 -16.29
C SER A 524 -14.59 -27.96 -16.09
N PHE A 525 -14.70 -26.65 -15.88
CA PHE A 525 -15.94 -26.06 -15.37
C PHE A 525 -16.82 -25.48 -16.47
N ILE A 526 -16.25 -24.97 -17.56
CA ILE A 526 -17.02 -24.26 -18.60
C ILE A 526 -17.15 -25.10 -19.86
N LEU A 527 -16.04 -25.61 -20.39
CA LEU A 527 -16.06 -26.40 -21.61
C LEU A 527 -16.55 -27.83 -21.38
N LYS A 528 -16.46 -28.33 -20.14
CA LYS A 528 -16.84 -29.69 -19.73
C LYS A 528 -16.19 -30.74 -20.62
N GLU A 529 -14.90 -30.59 -20.89
CA GLU A 529 -14.15 -31.62 -21.61
C GLU A 529 -13.88 -32.79 -20.67
N GLU A 530 -14.22 -34.01 -21.11
CA GLU A 530 -13.82 -35.22 -20.40
C GLU A 530 -12.29 -35.30 -20.39
N LEU A 531 -11.72 -35.43 -19.19
CA LEU A 531 -10.28 -35.58 -19.01
C LEU A 531 -9.90 -36.99 -19.42
N LEU A 532 -9.27 -37.12 -20.59
CA LEU A 532 -8.46 -38.30 -20.88
C LEU A 532 -7.25 -38.24 -19.94
N HIS A 533 -7.30 -39.10 -18.92
CA HIS A 533 -6.24 -39.31 -17.94
C HIS A 533 -4.92 -39.73 -18.56
#